data_AF-A0A7C6B9N6-F1
#
_entry.id   AF-A0A7C6B9N6-F1
#
_cell.length_a   1.000
_cell.length_b   1.000
_cell.length_c   1.000
_cell.angle_alpha   90.00
_cell.angle_beta   90.00
_cell.angle_gamma   90.00
#
_symmetry.space_group_name_H-M   'P 1'
#
loop_
_entity.id
_entity.type
_entity.pdbx_description
1 polymer ?
#
loop_
_entity_poly.entity_id
_entity_poly.type
_entity_poly.pdbx_seq_one_letter_code
_entity_poly.pdbx_strand_id
1 'polypeptide(L)' 'MFKKVLGVFSNDLAIDLGTANTLVLVKGKGISINEPSVVAIQYDKRGRENILAVGQEAKDMVG' A
#
# COMPACT_ATOMS: atom_id res chain seq x y z
N MET A 1 16.97 -23.63 -17.08
CA MET A 1 15.57 -24.09 -17.16
C MET A 1 14.73 -23.71 -15.93
N PHE A 2 15.21 -23.96 -14.71
CA PHE A 2 14.51 -23.62 -13.44
C PHE A 2 14.20 -22.13 -13.20
N LYS A 3 15.08 -21.21 -13.62
CA LYS A 3 14.84 -19.76 -13.46
C LYS A 3 13.61 -19.24 -14.22
N LYS A 4 13.21 -19.88 -15.32
CA LYS A 4 12.02 -19.49 -16.10
C LYS A 4 10.72 -19.78 -15.35
N VAL A 5 10.65 -20.90 -14.63
CA VAL A 5 9.47 -21.25 -13.83
C VAL A 5 9.37 -20.33 -12.61
N LEU A 6 10.48 -20.06 -11.92
CA LEU A 6 10.52 -19.10 -10.80
C LEU A 6 10.19 -17.66 -11.23
N GLY A 7 10.59 -17.24 -12.44
CA GLY A 7 10.26 -15.92 -12.99
C GLY A 7 8.81 -15.76 -13.45
N VAL A 8 8.05 -16.85 -13.63
CA VAL A 8 6.58 -16.79 -13.84
C VAL A 8 5.86 -16.59 -12.50
N PHE A 9 6.51 -16.94 -11.38
CA PHE A 9 6.04 -16.70 -10.01
C PHE A 9 6.72 -15.49 -9.34
N SER A 10 7.47 -14.65 -10.08
CA SER A 10 8.00 -13.41 -9.50
C SER A 10 6.85 -12.44 -9.24
N ASN A 11 6.78 -11.88 -8.03
CA ASN A 11 5.86 -10.81 -7.67
C ASN A 11 6.34 -9.51 -8.31
N ASP A 12 6.35 -9.44 -9.65
CA ASP A 12 6.67 -8.22 -10.36
C ASP A 12 5.56 -7.20 -10.02
N LEU A 13 5.92 -6.18 -9.26
CA LEU A 13 5.03 -5.11 -8.81
C LEU A 13 5.40 -3.79 -9.51
N ALA A 14 4.38 -3.04 -9.91
CA ALA A 14 4.49 -1.61 -10.18
C ALA A 14 3.67 -0.86 -9.13
N ILE A 15 4.24 0.20 -8.54
CA ILE A 15 3.58 1.00 -7.51
C ILE A 15 3.46 2.43 -8.02
N ASP A 16 2.24 2.97 -8.00
CA ASP A 16 1.96 4.38 -8.21
C ASP A 16 1.64 5.01 -6.86
N LEU A 17 2.43 6.01 -6.47
CA LEU A 17 2.33 6.72 -5.19
C LEU A 17 1.74 8.11 -5.41
N GLY A 18 0.48 8.15 -5.80
CA GLY A 18 -0.26 9.39 -6.00
C GLY A 18 -0.55 10.11 -4.68
N THR A 19 -0.79 11.42 -4.76
CA THR A 19 -1.13 12.24 -3.57
C THR A 19 -2.47 11.85 -2.93
N ALA A 20 -3.43 11.37 -3.74
CA ALA A 20 -4.75 10.96 -3.29
C ALA A 20 -4.88 9.45 -3.10
N ASN A 21 -4.24 8.65 -3.97
CA ASN A 21 -4.38 7.20 -4.00
C ASN A 21 -3.04 6.52 -4.30
N THR A 22 -2.84 5.36 -3.69
CA THR A 22 -1.74 4.45 -3.97
C THR A 22 -2.28 3.23 -4.70
N LEU A 23 -1.69 2.93 -5.86
CA LEU A 23 -2.04 1.75 -6.66
C LEU A 23 -0.88 0.76 -6.66
N VAL A 24 -1.19 -0.52 -6.51
CA VAL A 24 -0.21 -1.60 -6.73
C VAL A 24 -0.73 -2.50 -7.83
N LEU A 25 0.06 -2.63 -8.90
CA LEU A 25 -0.20 -3.52 -10.01
C LEU A 25 0.71 -4.74 -9.92
N VAL A 26 0.11 -5.92 -10.00
CA VAL A 26 0.82 -7.19 -10.11
C VAL A 26 0.83 -7.61 -11.57
N LYS A 27 2.01 -7.85 -12.12
CA LYS A 27 2.16 -8.29 -13.51
C LYS A 27 1.32 -9.54 -13.78
N GLY A 28 0.48 -9.49 -14.81
CA GLY A 28 -0.42 -10.58 -15.19
C GLY A 28 -1.69 -10.71 -14.34
N LYS A 29 -1.85 -9.94 -13.25
CA LYS A 29 -3.11 -9.88 -12.46
C LYS A 29 -3.81 -8.52 -12.52
N GLY A 30 -3.10 -7.46 -12.89
CA GLY A 30 -3.64 -6.10 -12.92
C GLY A 30 -3.53 -5.41 -11.55
N ILE A 31 -4.40 -4.42 -11.31
CA ILE A 31 -4.40 -3.65 -10.06
C ILE A 31 -4.86 -4.55 -8.91
N SER A 32 -3.97 -4.77 -7.94
CA SER A 32 -4.23 -5.58 -6.75
C SER A 32 -4.51 -4.73 -5.51
N ILE A 33 -4.08 -3.47 -5.48
CA ILE A 33 -4.35 -2.52 -4.40
C ILE A 33 -4.75 -1.19 -5.03
N ASN A 34 -5.81 -0.57 -4.50
CA ASN A 34 -6.22 0.79 -4.79
C ASN A 34 -6.77 1.41 -3.51
N GLU A 35 -5.89 2.07 -2.76
CA GLU A 35 -6.19 2.62 -1.44
C GLU A 35 -5.93 4.13 -1.43
N PRO A 36 -6.63 4.92 -0.61
CA PRO A 36 -6.24 6.29 -0.33
C PRO A 36 -4.78 6.39 0.17
N SER A 37 -4.06 7.42 -0.28
CA SER A 37 -2.69 7.72 0.19
C SER A 37 -2.72 8.43 1.55
N VAL A 38 -3.31 7.77 2.54
CA VAL A 38 -3.61 8.33 3.87
C VAL A 38 -3.12 7.40 4.97
N VAL A 39 -2.58 8.00 6.04
CA VAL A 39 -2.17 7.31 7.27
C VAL A 39 -2.73 8.06 8.46
N ALA A 40 -3.36 7.35 9.39
CA ALA A 40 -3.83 7.91 10.66
C ALA A 40 -2.76 7.71 11.73
N ILE A 41 -2.34 8.80 12.38
CA ILE A 41 -1.24 8.80 13.37
C ILE A 41 -1.77 9.32 14.71
N GLN A 42 -1.38 8.65 15.80
CA GLN A 42 -1.58 9.12 17.16
C GLN A 42 -0.23 9.38 17.83
N TYR A 43 -0.11 10.54 18.47
CA TYR A 43 1.06 10.91 19.26
C TYR A 43 0.83 10.56 20.74
N ASP A 44 1.78 9.83 21.34
CA ASP A 44 1.74 9.57 22.78
C ASP A 44 2.15 10.80 23.61
N LYS A 45 2.08 10.69 24.95
CA LYS A 45 2.43 11.78 25.87
C LYS A 45 3.89 12.25 25.75
N ARG A 46 4.76 11.45 25.16
CA ARG A 46 6.18 11.76 24.91
C ARG A 46 6.43 12.21 23.46
N GLY A 47 5.38 12.40 22.67
CA GLY A 47 5.45 12.80 21.26
C GLY A 47 5.86 11.69 20.30
N ARG A 48 5.82 10.42 20.72
CA ARG A 48 6.13 9.30 19.81
C ARG A 48 4.93 8.97 18.94
N GLU A 49 5.21 8.77 17.65
CA GLU A 49 4.21 8.39 16.65
C GLU A 49 3.80 6.93 16.78
N ASN A 50 2.49 6.68 16.75
CA ASN A 50 1.90 5.36 16.57
C ASN A 50 0.97 5.41 15.36
N ILE A 51 1.20 4.51 14.39
CA ILE A 51 0.33 4.34 13.24
C ILE A 51 -0.93 3.61 13.72
N LEU A 52 -2.10 4.21 13.53
CA LEU A 52 -3.39 3.63 13.88
C LEU A 52 -3.99 2.84 12.70
N ALA A 53 -3.95 3.41 11.50
CA ALA A 53 -4.53 2.83 10.30
C ALA A 53 -3.84 3.38 9.03
N VAL A 54 -4.03 2.69 7.90
CA VAL A 54 -3.60 3.12 6.56
C VAL A 54 -4.73 2.91 5.55
N GLY A 55 -4.70 3.61 4.42
CA GLY A 55 -5.66 3.40 3.34
C GLY A 55 -7.07 3.85 3.70
N GLN A 56 -8.08 3.06 3.34
CA GLN A 56 -9.48 3.43 3.51
C GLN A 56 -9.85 3.65 4.99
N GLU A 57 -9.38 2.78 5.88
CA GLU A 57 -9.63 2.91 7.32
C GLU A 57 -9.05 4.22 7.87
N ALA A 58 -7.86 4.62 7.42
CA ALA A 58 -7.28 5.91 7.80
C ALA A 58 -8.07 7.10 7.24
N LYS A 59 -8.56 7.00 6.00
CA LYS A 59 -9.37 8.04 5.37
C LYS A 59 -10.71 8.23 6.11
N ASP A 60 -11.34 7.14 6.52
CA ASP A 60 -12.61 7.17 7.25
C ASP A 60 -12.49 7.85 8.62
N MET A 61 -11.29 7.88 9.21
CA MET A 61 -11.00 8.61 10.45
C MET A 61 -10.92 10.14 10.27
N VAL A 62 -10.73 10.63 9.04
CA VAL A 62 -10.61 12.08 8.75
C VAL A 62 -11.98 12.73 8.54
N GLY A 63 -13.00 11.95 8.18
CA GLY A 63 -14.35 12.44 7.84
C GLY A 63 -14.52 12.68 6.35
#